data_AF-A0A454TRY8-F1
#
_entry.id   AF-A0A454TRY8-F1
#
_cell.length_a   1.000
_cell.length_b   1.000
_cell.length_c   1.000
_cell.angle_alpha   90.00
_cell.angle_beta   90.00
_cell.angle_gamma   90.00
#
_symmetry.space_group_name_H-M   'P 1'
#
loop_
_entity.id
_entity.type
_entity.pdbx_description
1 polymer ?
#
loop_
_entity_poly.entity_id
_entity_poly.type
_entity_poly.pdbx_seq_one_letter_code
_entity_poly.pdbx_strand_id
1 'polypeptide(L)'
;MPAAATGFSALLTGVGLLFVLGRWGTWQRTQRETFIRAYAWPPGLMERFADKHPGRSAADRAQVEQALRQFFLVHLRSDCGYVSMPSRVVDDLWHEFILYTREYRDFCSRAFGKCLHHLPSAALSPVRKPSNIGLRRTWSWACHDEGINPRRPDRLPLLFAIDAKLAIPKGCFYLPDCATRQHGSETVHCGADFSSRHVDGSIAGFGPVRKKGDGCGGGCCGDGCGGGCGGD
;
A
#
# COMPACT_ATOMS: atom_id res chain seq x y z
N MET A 1 47.40 -30.31 1.63
CA MET A 1 46.05 -30.17 1.04
C MET A 1 44.94 -29.71 2.03
N PRO A 2 45.16 -28.86 3.06
CA PRO A 2 44.08 -28.46 3.99
C PRO A 2 43.27 -27.22 3.57
N ALA A 3 43.80 -26.36 2.69
CA ALA A 3 43.17 -25.08 2.35
C ALA A 3 41.87 -25.20 1.52
N ALA A 4 41.68 -26.30 0.80
CA ALA A 4 40.48 -26.51 -0.01
C ALA A 4 39.24 -26.90 0.83
N ALA A 5 39.44 -27.64 1.94
CA ALA A 5 38.35 -28.14 2.79
C ALA A 5 37.74 -27.04 3.68
N THR A 6 38.55 -26.06 4.11
CA THR A 6 38.10 -24.90 4.88
C THR A 6 37.32 -23.91 4.01
N GLY A 7 37.77 -23.70 2.76
CA GLY A 7 37.06 -22.90 1.77
C GLY A 7 35.67 -23.44 1.44
N PHE A 8 35.54 -24.77 1.25
CA PHE A 8 34.26 -25.41 0.94
C PHE A 8 33.26 -25.34 2.11
N SER A 9 33.74 -25.55 3.34
CA SER A 9 32.91 -25.46 4.55
C SER A 9 32.41 -24.04 4.81
N ALA A 10 33.26 -23.02 4.63
CA ALA A 10 32.87 -21.62 4.74
C ALA A 10 31.86 -21.18 3.67
N LEU A 11 31.94 -21.76 2.47
CA LEU A 11 31.02 -21.49 1.36
C LEU A 11 29.65 -22.12 1.62
N LEU A 12 29.61 -23.36 2.14
CA LEU A 12 28.38 -24.05 2.51
C LEU A 12 27.66 -23.37 3.69
N THR A 13 28.38 -22.91 4.71
CA THR A 13 27.79 -22.14 5.81
C THR A 13 27.27 -20.78 5.35
N GLY A 14 28.00 -20.09 4.47
CA GLY A 14 27.57 -18.84 3.85
C GLY A 14 26.29 -18.99 3.02
N VAL A 15 26.20 -20.02 2.17
CA VAL A 15 25.00 -20.33 1.38
C VAL A 15 23.82 -20.72 2.28
N GLY A 16 24.07 -21.53 3.32
CA GLY A 16 23.05 -21.91 4.30
C GLY A 16 22.48 -20.70 5.04
N LEU A 17 23.33 -19.76 5.47
CA LEU A 17 22.91 -18.53 6.13
C LEU A 17 22.05 -17.66 5.20
N LEU A 18 22.47 -17.46 3.94
CA LEU A 18 21.70 -16.70 2.96
C LEU A 18 20.33 -17.34 2.68
N PHE A 19 20.26 -18.67 2.62
CA PHE A 19 19.01 -19.39 2.46
C PHE A 19 18.08 -19.18 3.66
N VAL A 20 18.59 -19.30 4.89
CA VAL A 20 17.81 -19.06 6.13
C VAL A 20 17.30 -17.63 6.19
N LEU A 21 18.15 -16.64 5.93
CA LEU A 21 17.77 -15.22 5.90
C LEU A 21 16.72 -14.94 4.81
N GLY A 22 16.86 -15.54 3.63
CA GLY A 22 15.87 -15.45 2.55
C GLY A 22 14.52 -16.02 2.96
N ARG A 23 14.51 -17.23 3.53
CA ARG A 23 13.28 -17.87 4.03
C ARG A 23 12.62 -17.06 5.13
N TRP A 24 13.41 -16.54 6.08
CA TRP A 24 12.93 -15.68 7.14
C TRP A 24 12.25 -14.41 6.59
N GLY A 25 12.87 -13.74 5.61
CA GLY A 25 12.29 -12.57 4.96
C GLY A 25 10.97 -12.87 4.25
N THR A 26 10.88 -14.01 3.54
CA THR A 26 9.62 -14.42 2.88
C THR A 26 8.53 -14.77 3.88
N TRP A 27 8.89 -15.44 4.99
CA TRP A 27 7.96 -15.79 6.06
C TRP A 27 7.43 -14.53 6.74
N GLN A 28 8.30 -13.58 7.10
CA GLN A 28 7.88 -12.31 7.70
C GLN A 28 6.92 -11.52 6.80
N ARG A 29 7.19 -11.47 5.48
CA ARG A 29 6.26 -10.82 4.52
C ARG A 29 4.90 -11.50 4.51
N THR A 30 4.88 -12.84 4.47
CA THR A 30 3.63 -13.62 4.48
C THR A 30 2.84 -13.37 5.77
N GLN A 31 3.50 -13.35 6.93
CA GLN A 31 2.84 -13.05 8.21
C GLN A 31 2.22 -11.65 8.22
N ARG A 32 2.91 -10.64 7.67
CA ARG A 32 2.38 -9.27 7.54
C ARG A 32 1.19 -9.19 6.59
N GLU A 33 1.23 -9.89 5.46
CA GLU A 33 0.09 -9.96 4.55
C GLU A 33 -1.13 -10.62 5.23
N THR A 34 -0.93 -11.75 5.91
CA THR A 34 -1.99 -12.41 6.69
C THR A 34 -2.55 -11.49 7.77
N PHE A 35 -1.67 -10.78 8.48
CA PHE A 35 -2.08 -9.80 9.49
C PHE A 35 -2.97 -8.71 8.90
N ILE A 36 -2.60 -8.10 7.76
CA ILE A 36 -3.42 -7.07 7.10
C ILE A 36 -4.77 -7.65 6.67
N ARG A 37 -4.77 -8.86 6.08
CA ARG A 37 -6.00 -9.52 5.58
C ARG A 37 -6.97 -9.87 6.72
N ALA A 38 -6.46 -10.31 7.85
CA ALA A 38 -7.24 -10.77 9.00
C ALA A 38 -7.40 -9.70 10.10
N TYR A 39 -6.95 -8.46 9.87
CA TYR A 39 -7.00 -7.42 10.89
C TYR A 39 -8.44 -7.14 11.33
N ALA A 40 -8.65 -7.21 12.64
CA ALA A 40 -9.90 -6.83 13.29
C ALA A 40 -9.91 -5.32 13.52
N TRP A 41 -10.87 -4.63 12.92
CA TRP A 41 -10.96 -3.18 13.04
C TRP A 41 -11.36 -2.74 14.44
N PRO A 42 -10.95 -1.52 14.86
CA PRO A 42 -11.38 -0.95 16.13
C PRO A 42 -12.91 -0.88 16.23
N PRO A 43 -13.49 -1.14 17.41
CA PRO A 43 -14.93 -0.97 17.63
C PRO A 43 -15.38 0.46 17.29
N GLY A 44 -16.53 0.59 16.62
CA GLY A 44 -17.07 1.90 16.23
C GLY A 44 -16.55 2.42 14.88
N LEU A 45 -15.49 1.85 14.29
CA LEU A 45 -14.92 2.34 13.03
C LEU A 45 -15.94 2.27 11.89
N MET A 46 -16.61 1.12 11.76
CA MET A 46 -17.55 0.89 10.66
C MET A 46 -18.86 1.64 10.87
N GLU A 47 -19.24 1.88 12.12
CA GLU A 47 -20.37 2.72 12.50
C GLU A 47 -20.10 4.17 12.09
N ARG A 48 -18.94 4.74 12.43
CA ARG A 48 -18.53 6.09 12.02
C ARG A 48 -18.46 6.25 10.50
N PHE A 49 -17.96 5.23 9.82
CA PHE A 49 -17.97 5.20 8.35
C PHE A 49 -19.41 5.19 7.80
N ALA A 50 -20.30 4.39 8.39
CA ALA A 50 -21.70 4.32 7.98
C ALA A 50 -22.44 5.65 8.19
N ASP A 51 -22.15 6.38 9.27
CA ASP A 51 -22.72 7.71 9.53
C ASP A 51 -22.34 8.73 8.44
N LYS A 52 -21.10 8.66 7.92
CA LYS A 52 -20.63 9.50 6.82
C LYS A 52 -21.16 9.09 5.45
N HIS A 53 -21.48 7.80 5.27
CA HIS A 53 -22.02 7.25 4.03
C HIS A 53 -23.39 6.59 4.28
N PRO A 54 -24.42 7.37 4.63
CA PRO A 54 -25.75 6.82 4.87
C PRO A 54 -26.31 6.15 3.61
N GLY A 55 -27.12 5.11 3.80
CA GLY A 55 -27.74 4.37 2.70
C GLY A 55 -26.86 3.30 2.04
N ARG A 56 -25.64 3.07 2.53
CA ARG A 56 -24.79 1.95 2.07
C ARG A 56 -25.19 0.64 2.72
N SER A 57 -25.32 -0.41 1.90
CA SER A 57 -25.61 -1.74 2.40
C SER A 57 -24.42 -2.33 3.17
N ALA A 58 -24.66 -3.38 3.97
CA ALA A 58 -23.57 -4.09 4.64
C ALA A 58 -22.57 -4.69 3.64
N ALA A 59 -23.05 -5.14 2.48
CA ALA A 59 -22.21 -5.65 1.39
C ALA A 59 -21.30 -4.55 0.81
N ASP A 60 -21.83 -3.34 0.57
CA ASP A 60 -21.04 -2.22 0.08
C ASP A 60 -19.92 -1.86 1.06
N ARG A 61 -20.25 -1.81 2.35
CA ARG A 61 -19.27 -1.53 3.43
C ARG A 61 -18.16 -2.59 3.45
N ALA A 62 -18.51 -3.86 3.31
CA ALA A 62 -17.52 -4.94 3.22
C ALA A 62 -16.61 -4.80 1.99
N GLN A 63 -17.10 -4.28 0.86
CA GLN A 63 -16.27 -4.00 -0.31
C GLN A 63 -15.29 -2.84 -0.08
N VAL A 64 -15.73 -1.78 0.60
CA VAL A 64 -14.85 -0.66 0.98
C VAL A 64 -13.76 -1.13 1.93
N GLU A 65 -14.12 -1.96 2.90
CA GLU A 65 -13.19 -2.60 3.82
C GLU A 65 -12.16 -3.49 3.09
N GLN A 66 -12.62 -4.31 2.14
CA GLN A 66 -11.76 -5.13 1.30
C GLN A 66 -10.80 -4.27 0.47
N ALA A 67 -11.28 -3.17 -0.12
CA ALA A 67 -10.47 -2.25 -0.89
C ALA A 67 -9.42 -1.53 -0.02
N LEU A 68 -9.77 -1.15 1.22
CA LEU A 68 -8.80 -0.59 2.16
C LEU A 68 -7.70 -1.59 2.51
N ARG A 69 -8.04 -2.86 2.76
CA ARG A 69 -7.03 -3.91 2.97
C ARG A 69 -6.14 -4.08 1.74
N GLN A 70 -6.73 -4.05 0.53
CA GLN A 70 -5.96 -4.09 -0.71
C GLN A 70 -4.97 -2.93 -0.80
N PHE A 71 -5.37 -1.70 -0.44
CA PHE A 71 -4.46 -0.56 -0.41
C PHE A 71 -3.27 -0.76 0.55
N PHE A 72 -3.51 -1.30 1.75
CA PHE A 72 -2.44 -1.64 2.69
C PHE A 72 -1.51 -2.74 2.18
N LEU A 73 -2.05 -3.77 1.53
CA LEU A 73 -1.26 -4.81 0.87
C LEU A 73 -0.41 -4.25 -0.27
N VAL A 74 -0.98 -3.34 -1.08
CA VAL A 74 -0.26 -2.61 -2.12
C VAL A 74 0.93 -1.85 -1.53
N HIS A 75 0.74 -1.12 -0.43
CA HIS A 75 1.84 -0.44 0.25
C HIS A 75 2.93 -1.42 0.71
N LEU A 76 2.56 -2.49 1.41
CA LEU A 76 3.48 -3.52 1.88
C LEU A 76 4.28 -4.17 0.73
N ARG A 77 3.58 -4.60 -0.33
CA ARG A 77 4.20 -5.28 -1.49
C ARG A 77 5.08 -4.36 -2.32
N SER A 78 4.81 -3.07 -2.29
CA SER A 78 5.67 -2.06 -2.87
C SER A 78 6.92 -1.72 -2.04
N ASP A 79 7.30 -2.59 -1.11
CA ASP A 79 8.39 -2.41 -0.13
C ASP A 79 8.21 -1.16 0.74
N CYS A 80 6.95 -0.86 1.08
CA CYS A 80 6.55 0.35 1.82
C CYS A 80 6.98 1.64 1.12
N GLY A 81 6.96 1.64 -0.22
CA GLY A 81 7.16 2.81 -1.07
C GLY A 81 5.96 3.75 -1.09
N TYR A 82 6.16 4.96 -1.64
CA TYR A 82 5.09 5.96 -1.76
C TYR A 82 3.95 5.45 -2.66
N VAL A 83 2.73 5.35 -2.14
CA VAL A 83 1.54 4.96 -2.91
C VAL A 83 0.48 6.04 -2.78
N SER A 84 -0.39 6.15 -3.78
CA SER A 84 -1.50 7.11 -3.75
C SER A 84 -2.82 6.36 -3.69
N MET A 85 -3.74 6.85 -2.86
CA MET A 85 -5.10 6.33 -2.76
C MET A 85 -5.88 6.72 -4.04
N PRO A 86 -6.44 5.76 -4.80
CA PRO A 86 -7.18 6.04 -6.04
C PRO A 86 -8.70 6.06 -5.84
N SER A 87 -9.19 5.93 -4.60
CA SER A 87 -10.62 5.89 -4.29
C SER A 87 -10.94 6.83 -3.14
N ARG A 88 -11.93 7.68 -3.32
CA ARG A 88 -12.41 8.62 -2.32
C ARG A 88 -13.13 7.91 -1.17
N VAL A 89 -13.99 6.93 -1.45
CA VAL A 89 -14.71 6.23 -0.36
C VAL A 89 -13.77 5.38 0.51
N VAL A 90 -12.71 4.84 -0.09
CA VAL A 90 -11.68 4.11 0.65
C VAL A 90 -10.79 5.09 1.43
N ASP A 91 -10.50 6.27 0.89
CA ASP A 91 -9.82 7.35 1.62
C ASP A 91 -10.63 7.79 2.85
N ASP A 92 -11.95 7.93 2.71
CA ASP A 92 -12.86 8.30 3.80
C ASP A 92 -12.82 7.27 4.95
N LEU A 93 -12.81 5.96 4.64
CA LEU A 93 -12.64 4.90 5.65
C LEU A 93 -11.23 4.93 6.28
N TRP A 94 -10.18 5.16 5.47
CA TRP A 94 -8.82 5.27 5.98
C TRP A 94 -8.66 6.48 6.91
N HIS A 95 -9.28 7.61 6.59
CA HIS A 95 -9.33 8.79 7.45
C HIS A 95 -9.96 8.49 8.79
N GLU A 96 -11.09 7.78 8.83
CA GLU A 96 -11.68 7.37 10.10
C GLU A 96 -10.71 6.48 10.88
N PHE A 97 -10.02 5.54 10.22
CA PHE A 97 -9.09 4.64 10.92
C PHE A 97 -7.89 5.38 11.54
N ILE A 98 -7.37 6.41 10.88
CA ILE A 98 -6.25 7.22 11.40
C ILE A 98 -6.59 7.90 12.73
N LEU A 99 -7.87 8.22 12.97
CA LEU A 99 -8.33 8.83 14.22
C LEU A 99 -8.25 7.88 15.42
N TYR A 100 -8.24 6.56 15.18
CA TYR A 100 -7.94 5.53 16.20
C TYR A 100 -6.43 5.45 16.41
N THR A 101 -5.83 6.55 16.89
CA THR A 101 -4.38 6.79 16.81
C THR A 101 -3.52 5.71 17.48
N ARG A 102 -4.01 5.04 18.53
CA ARG A 102 -3.29 3.95 19.20
C ARG A 102 -3.30 2.69 18.35
N GLU A 103 -4.48 2.31 17.87
CA GLU A 103 -4.74 1.13 17.04
C GLU A 103 -4.08 1.27 15.66
N TYR A 104 -4.16 2.47 15.06
CA TYR A 104 -3.53 2.78 13.79
C TYR A 104 -2.00 2.69 13.87
N ARG A 105 -1.41 3.18 14.97
CA ARG A 105 0.03 3.07 15.22
C ARG A 105 0.46 1.61 15.40
N ASP A 106 -0.28 0.82 16.18
CA ASP A 106 -0.01 -0.62 16.35
C ASP A 106 -0.12 -1.36 15.01
N PHE A 107 -1.20 -1.11 14.27
CA PHE A 107 -1.42 -1.66 12.95
C PHE A 107 -0.23 -1.37 12.02
N CYS A 108 0.19 -0.11 11.91
CA CYS A 108 1.31 0.28 11.06
C CYS A 108 2.64 -0.36 11.50
N SER A 109 2.90 -0.44 12.81
CA SER A 109 4.09 -1.10 13.35
C SER A 109 4.14 -2.57 12.95
N ARG A 110 3.02 -3.29 13.11
CA ARG A 110 2.94 -4.72 12.79
C ARG A 110 2.91 -4.99 11.29
N ALA A 111 2.14 -4.22 10.53
CA ALA A 111 1.97 -4.39 9.09
C ALA A 111 3.21 -3.96 8.30
N PHE A 112 3.83 -2.82 8.65
CA PHE A 112 4.85 -2.19 7.82
C PHE A 112 6.19 -1.98 8.53
N GLY A 113 6.23 -2.08 9.86
CA GLY A 113 7.39 -1.73 10.68
C GLY A 113 7.58 -0.21 10.88
N LYS A 114 6.66 0.62 10.37
CA LYS A 114 6.70 2.08 10.45
C LYS A 114 5.33 2.68 10.19
N CYS A 115 5.12 3.92 10.60
CA CYS A 115 3.87 4.65 10.32
C CYS A 115 3.69 4.87 8.80
N LEU A 116 2.51 4.51 8.29
CA LEU A 116 2.06 4.96 6.97
C LEU A 116 1.37 6.31 7.14
N HIS A 117 2.07 7.38 6.80
CA HIS A 117 1.50 8.72 6.90
C HIS A 117 0.51 8.99 5.76
N HIS A 118 -0.69 9.43 6.11
CA HIS A 118 -1.62 10.01 5.15
C HIS A 118 -1.14 11.40 4.75
N LEU A 119 -0.97 11.63 3.45
CA LEU A 119 -0.59 12.92 2.89
C LEU A 119 -1.74 13.39 2.00
N PRO A 120 -2.56 14.34 2.45
CA PRO A 120 -3.63 14.89 1.63
C PRO A 120 -3.08 15.43 0.31
N SER A 121 -3.81 15.26 -0.79
CA SER A 121 -3.39 15.76 -2.11
C SER A 121 -3.09 17.27 -2.12
N ALA A 122 -3.79 18.05 -1.29
CA ALA A 122 -3.54 19.47 -1.11
C ALA A 122 -2.15 19.78 -0.51
N ALA A 123 -1.64 18.88 0.35
CA ALA A 123 -0.37 19.00 1.06
C ALA A 123 0.82 18.39 0.30
N LEU A 124 0.61 17.83 -0.91
CA LEU A 124 1.70 17.35 -1.74
C LEU A 124 2.54 18.53 -2.25
N SER A 125 3.87 18.39 -2.18
CA SER A 125 4.79 19.40 -2.72
C SER A 125 4.57 19.58 -4.24
N PRO A 126 4.90 20.76 -4.81
CA PRO A 126 4.79 21.00 -6.25
C PRO A 126 5.54 19.98 -7.13
N VAL A 127 6.55 19.29 -6.58
CA VAL A 127 7.29 18.22 -7.25
C VAL A 127 6.53 16.89 -7.25
N ARG A 128 5.72 16.62 -6.20
CA ARG A 128 4.91 15.38 -6.10
C ARG A 128 3.52 15.53 -6.72
N LYS A 129 2.96 16.76 -6.75
CA LYS A 129 1.65 17.07 -7.34
C LYS A 129 1.46 16.62 -8.80
N PRO A 130 2.46 16.74 -9.70
CA PRO A 130 2.35 16.25 -11.07
C PRO A 130 2.82 14.81 -11.26
N SER A 131 3.36 14.14 -10.23
CA SER A 131 3.94 12.80 -10.39
C SER A 131 2.87 11.72 -10.24
N ASN A 132 2.58 10.97 -11.31
CA ASN A 132 1.69 9.82 -11.27
C ASN A 132 2.30 8.59 -10.57
N ILE A 133 3.53 8.68 -10.06
CA ILE A 133 4.33 7.58 -9.50
C ILE A 133 3.56 6.78 -8.45
N GLY A 134 2.86 7.45 -7.55
CA GLY A 134 2.09 6.80 -6.48
C GLY A 134 0.92 6.00 -7.04
N LEU A 135 0.12 6.60 -7.94
CA LEU A 135 -0.99 5.91 -8.63
C LEU A 135 -0.51 4.78 -9.52
N ARG A 136 0.63 4.92 -10.21
CA ARG A 136 1.24 3.86 -11.04
C ARG A 136 1.62 2.62 -10.23
N ARG A 137 2.26 2.86 -9.08
CA ARG A 137 2.62 1.80 -8.15
C ARG A 137 1.38 1.14 -7.58
N THR A 138 0.38 1.92 -7.19
CA THR A 138 -0.91 1.41 -6.71
C THR A 138 -1.58 0.54 -7.78
N TRP A 139 -1.67 1.03 -9.01
CA TRP A 139 -2.23 0.33 -10.16
C TRP A 139 -1.54 -1.01 -10.39
N SER A 140 -0.21 -1.01 -10.51
CA SER A 140 0.56 -2.22 -10.79
C SER A 140 0.34 -3.30 -9.73
N TRP A 141 0.35 -2.95 -8.45
CA TRP A 141 0.19 -3.92 -7.36
C TRP A 141 -1.26 -4.33 -7.11
N ALA A 142 -2.23 -3.43 -7.34
CA ALA A 142 -3.66 -3.77 -7.26
C ALA A 142 -4.04 -4.74 -8.39
N CYS A 143 -3.58 -4.49 -9.63
CA CYS A 143 -3.75 -5.43 -10.73
C CYS A 143 -3.11 -6.79 -10.40
N HIS A 144 -1.88 -6.81 -9.87
CA HIS A 144 -1.23 -8.05 -9.48
C HIS A 144 -1.98 -8.82 -8.37
N ASP A 145 -2.54 -8.13 -7.37
CA ASP A 145 -3.33 -8.76 -6.30
C ASP A 145 -4.58 -9.47 -6.84
N GLU A 146 -5.12 -9.00 -7.96
CA GLU A 146 -6.33 -9.54 -8.60
C GLU A 146 -6.08 -10.38 -9.86
N GLY A 147 -4.82 -10.65 -10.20
CA GLY A 147 -4.45 -11.40 -11.40
C GLY A 147 -4.74 -10.68 -12.73
N ILE A 148 -4.87 -9.35 -12.71
CA ILE A 148 -5.12 -8.51 -13.87
C ILE A 148 -3.78 -8.13 -14.52
N ASN A 149 -3.70 -8.13 -15.85
CA ASN A 149 -2.53 -7.61 -16.55
C ASN A 149 -2.54 -6.07 -16.52
N PRO A 150 -1.59 -5.40 -15.84
CA PRO A 150 -1.61 -3.95 -15.70
C PRO A 150 -1.44 -3.18 -17.02
N ARG A 151 -0.81 -3.80 -18.04
CA ARG A 151 -0.57 -3.18 -19.36
C ARG A 151 -1.75 -3.30 -20.31
N ARG A 152 -2.54 -4.36 -20.15
CA ARG A 152 -3.73 -4.67 -20.96
C ARG A 152 -4.82 -5.19 -20.04
N PRO A 153 -5.37 -4.34 -19.18
CA PRO A 153 -6.39 -4.76 -18.21
C PRO A 153 -7.69 -5.11 -18.95
N ASP A 154 -8.25 -6.27 -18.64
CA ASP A 154 -9.59 -6.68 -19.05
C ASP A 154 -10.69 -6.04 -18.18
N ARG A 155 -10.35 -5.70 -16.94
CA ARG A 155 -11.20 -5.00 -15.97
C ARG A 155 -10.36 -4.12 -15.04
N LEU A 156 -11.04 -3.24 -14.30
CA LEU A 156 -10.41 -2.48 -13.22
C LEU A 156 -10.26 -3.34 -11.95
N PRO A 157 -9.13 -3.23 -11.22
CA PRO A 157 -9.05 -3.76 -9.86
C PRO A 157 -10.05 -3.04 -8.94
N LEU A 158 -10.54 -3.72 -7.91
CA LEU A 158 -11.55 -3.26 -6.96
C LEU A 158 -11.23 -1.86 -6.43
N LEU A 159 -10.01 -1.62 -5.97
CA LEU A 159 -9.60 -0.34 -5.40
C LEU A 159 -9.75 0.85 -6.39
N PHE A 160 -9.68 0.61 -7.70
CA PHE A 160 -9.92 1.63 -8.73
C PHE A 160 -11.39 1.64 -9.21
N ALA A 161 -12.10 0.53 -9.08
CA ALA A 161 -13.48 0.40 -9.54
C ALA A 161 -14.53 0.87 -8.53
N ILE A 162 -14.19 0.86 -7.23
CA ILE A 162 -15.17 0.92 -6.15
C ILE A 162 -15.95 2.24 -6.09
N ASP A 163 -15.31 3.37 -6.40
CA ASP A 163 -15.98 4.68 -6.43
C ASP A 163 -17.09 4.72 -7.49
N ALA A 164 -16.80 4.18 -8.68
CA ALA A 164 -17.78 4.07 -9.75
C ALA A 164 -18.89 3.06 -9.41
N LYS A 165 -18.50 1.90 -8.89
CA LYS A 165 -19.43 0.82 -8.52
C LYS A 165 -20.46 1.27 -7.48
N LEU A 166 -20.02 2.07 -6.51
CA LEU A 166 -20.88 2.59 -5.46
C LEU A 166 -21.49 3.95 -5.81
N ALA A 167 -21.27 4.50 -7.00
CA ALA A 167 -21.75 5.83 -7.38
C ALA A 167 -21.39 6.90 -6.32
N ILE A 168 -20.11 6.96 -5.94
CA ILE A 168 -19.62 7.88 -4.91
C ILE A 168 -19.65 9.33 -5.44
N PRO A 169 -20.31 10.27 -4.74
CA PRO A 169 -20.29 11.68 -5.12
C PRO A 169 -18.87 12.24 -5.11
N LYS A 170 -18.47 12.87 -6.23
CA LYS A 170 -17.11 13.37 -6.46
C LYS A 170 -16.03 12.27 -6.34
N GLY A 171 -16.40 11.01 -6.60
CA GLY A 171 -15.48 9.88 -6.63
C GLY A 171 -14.48 9.97 -7.79
N CYS A 172 -13.49 9.10 -7.75
CA CYS A 172 -12.49 8.93 -8.81
C CYS A 172 -12.99 7.89 -9.82
N PHE A 173 -13.06 8.27 -11.10
CA PHE A 173 -13.55 7.39 -12.17
C PHE A 173 -12.43 7.02 -13.13
N TYR A 174 -12.34 5.73 -13.45
CA TYR A 174 -11.30 5.18 -14.31
C TYR A 174 -11.88 4.36 -15.45
N LEU A 175 -11.11 4.21 -16.53
CA LEU A 175 -11.37 3.25 -17.60
C LEU A 175 -10.23 2.22 -17.67
N PRO A 176 -10.53 0.93 -17.92
CA PRO A 176 -9.49 -0.07 -18.09
C PRO A 176 -8.67 0.18 -19.36
N ASP A 177 -9.33 0.43 -20.50
CA ASP A 177 -8.70 0.75 -21.78
C ASP A 177 -8.98 2.20 -22.19
N CYS A 178 -7.95 2.87 -22.72
CA CYS A 178 -8.02 4.27 -23.16
C CYS A 178 -8.55 4.39 -24.60
N ALA A 179 -8.59 3.30 -25.39
CA ALA A 179 -9.09 3.32 -26.76
C ALA A 179 -10.59 3.71 -26.85
N THR A 180 -11.34 3.52 -25.77
CA THR A 180 -12.76 3.89 -25.65
C THR A 180 -12.98 5.32 -25.13
N ARG A 181 -11.91 6.10 -24.92
CA ARG A 181 -12.03 7.46 -24.38
C ARG A 181 -12.62 8.40 -25.43
N GLN A 182 -13.80 8.95 -25.16
CA GLN A 182 -14.28 10.12 -25.89
C GLN A 182 -13.46 11.36 -25.46
N HIS A 183 -12.94 12.10 -26.44
CA HIS A 183 -12.25 13.37 -26.20
C HIS A 183 -13.20 14.35 -25.50
N GLY A 184 -12.89 14.77 -24.27
CA GLY A 184 -13.64 15.83 -23.56
C GLY A 184 -14.03 15.56 -22.10
N SER A 185 -13.80 14.37 -21.54
CA SER A 185 -14.03 14.11 -20.11
C SER A 185 -12.75 14.35 -19.29
N GLU A 186 -12.70 15.49 -18.60
CA GLU A 186 -11.57 15.92 -17.75
C GLU A 186 -11.42 15.07 -16.47
N THR A 187 -12.43 14.30 -16.07
CA THR A 187 -12.50 13.61 -14.77
C THR A 187 -12.19 12.11 -14.82
N VAL A 188 -11.93 11.56 -16.01
CA VAL A 188 -11.67 10.12 -16.19
C VAL A 188 -10.18 9.88 -16.44
N HIS A 189 -9.51 9.24 -15.47
CA HIS A 189 -8.12 8.81 -15.62
C HIS A 189 -8.08 7.39 -16.22
N CYS A 190 -7.16 7.12 -17.14
CA CYS A 190 -7.06 5.78 -17.73
C CYS A 190 -6.14 4.87 -16.91
N GLY A 191 -6.56 3.62 -16.68
CA GLY A 191 -5.77 2.60 -15.99
C GLY A 191 -4.51 2.21 -16.77
N ALA A 192 -4.63 1.97 -18.09
CA ALA A 192 -3.50 1.59 -18.93
C ALA A 192 -2.42 2.69 -19.05
N ASP A 193 -2.79 3.97 -18.92
CA ASP A 193 -1.84 5.09 -18.87
C ASP A 193 -0.88 5.01 -17.68
N PHE A 194 -1.30 4.37 -16.59
CA PHE A 194 -0.42 4.11 -15.45
C PHE A 194 0.66 3.07 -15.74
N SER A 195 0.48 2.28 -16.80
CA SER A 195 1.48 1.30 -17.25
C SER A 195 2.29 1.78 -18.47
N SER A 196 2.02 3.00 -18.94
CA SER A 196 2.70 3.62 -20.07
C SER A 196 3.95 4.37 -19.62
N ARG A 197 5.06 4.14 -20.33
CA ARG A 197 6.28 4.96 -20.22
C ARG A 197 6.15 6.32 -20.92
N HIS A 198 5.13 6.51 -21.74
CA HIS A 198 4.99 7.67 -22.63
C HIS A 198 4.38 8.90 -21.95
N VAL A 199 3.80 8.72 -20.76
CA VAL A 199 3.13 9.81 -20.03
C VAL A 199 4.12 10.75 -19.32
N ASP A 200 5.29 10.27 -18.91
CA ASP A 200 6.34 11.10 -18.26
C ASP A 200 7.79 10.63 -18.58
N GLY A 201 7.97 9.66 -19.47
CA GLY A 201 9.28 9.09 -19.81
C GLY A 201 9.93 8.26 -18.69
N SER A 202 9.27 8.11 -17.54
CA SER A 202 9.87 7.55 -16.33
C SER A 202 9.47 6.11 -16.06
N ILE A 203 10.40 5.31 -15.54
CA ILE A 203 10.12 3.99 -14.95
C ILE A 203 9.80 4.08 -13.44
N ALA A 204 9.74 5.29 -12.88
CA ALA A 204 9.39 5.48 -11.48
C ALA A 204 7.93 5.04 -11.23
N GLY A 205 7.73 4.18 -10.23
CA GLY A 205 6.42 3.61 -9.92
C GLY A 205 6.16 2.24 -10.55
N PHE A 206 7.03 1.75 -11.45
CA PHE A 206 6.98 0.39 -11.96
C PHE A 206 7.78 -0.58 -11.07
N GLY A 207 7.14 -1.66 -10.63
CA GLY A 207 7.80 -2.72 -9.85
C GLY A 207 8.23 -2.33 -8.44
N PRO A 208 8.92 -3.23 -7.72
CA PRO A 208 9.47 -2.95 -6.39
C PRO A 208 10.57 -1.87 -6.47
N VAL A 209 10.67 -1.04 -5.44
CA VAL A 209 11.72 -0.01 -5.37
C VAL A 209 13.07 -0.71 -5.24
N ARG A 210 13.99 -0.50 -6.19
CA ARG A 210 15.39 -0.99 -6.08
C ARG A 210 16.02 -0.33 -4.84
N LYS A 211 16.18 -1.08 -3.75
CA LYS A 211 16.80 -0.57 -2.51
C LYS A 211 18.33 -0.60 -2.62
N LYS A 212 18.97 0.55 -2.39
CA LYS A 212 20.23 0.59 -1.65
C LYS A 212 19.82 0.27 -0.20
N GLY A 213 20.41 -0.77 0.39
CA GLY A 213 19.86 -1.57 1.48
C GLY A 213 19.08 -0.81 2.55
N ASP A 214 17.86 -1.27 2.81
CA ASP A 214 17.09 -1.13 4.06
C ASP A 214 15.80 -1.94 3.88
N GLY A 215 15.89 -3.27 4.01
CA GLY A 215 14.71 -4.12 4.11
C GLY A 215 13.76 -3.59 5.19
N CYS A 216 12.46 -3.83 5.07
CA CYS A 216 11.48 -3.37 6.06
C CYS A 216 11.60 -4.20 7.36
N GLY A 217 12.68 -4.04 8.10
CA GLY A 217 12.95 -4.72 9.36
C GLY A 217 14.25 -4.21 9.99
N GLY A 218 14.18 -3.80 11.25
CA GLY A 218 15.36 -3.51 12.09
C GLY A 218 15.42 -2.08 12.60
N GLY A 219 14.55 -1.74 13.55
CA GLY A 219 14.73 -0.58 14.42
C GLY A 219 14.29 -0.98 15.82
N CYS A 220 15.22 -1.49 16.63
CA CYS A 220 14.98 -1.76 18.04
C CYS A 220 14.63 -0.44 18.72
N CYS A 221 13.52 -0.42 19.44
CA CYS A 221 13.23 0.59 20.46
C CYS A 221 14.33 0.50 21.53
N GLY A 222 15.21 1.50 21.56
CA GLY A 222 16.07 1.77 22.70
C GLY A 222 15.33 2.68 23.66
N ASP A 223 15.08 2.17 24.86
CA ASP A 223 14.62 2.90 26.03
C ASP A 223 15.46 4.15 26.32
N GLY A 224 14.77 5.19 26.77
CA GLY A 224 15.34 6.37 27.40
C GLY A 224 14.47 6.76 28.58
N CYS A 225 14.54 6.00 29.66
CA CYS A 225 14.05 6.41 30.98
C CYS A 225 15.05 7.37 31.64
N GLY A 226 14.53 8.47 32.18
CA GLY A 226 15.18 9.38 33.13
C GLY A 226 14.18 10.52 33.41
N GLY A 227 13.39 10.47 34.48
CA GLY A 227 13.76 10.99 35.81
C GLY A 227 13.84 12.52 35.74
N GLY A 228 12.83 13.30 36.14
CA GLY A 228 12.25 13.40 37.48
C GLY A 228 12.96 14.52 38.25
N CYS A 229 12.25 15.61 38.57
CA CYS A 229 12.42 16.51 39.74
C CYS A 229 11.40 17.65 39.63
N GLY A 230 10.57 17.80 40.66
CA GLY A 230 9.77 18.99 40.90
C GLY A 230 10.62 20.13 41.46
N GLY A 231 10.12 21.35 41.29
CA GLY A 231 10.03 22.34 42.36
C GLY A 231 8.56 22.73 42.36
N ASP A 232 7.88 22.83 43.48
CA ASP A 232 8.26 23.32 44.82
C ASP A 232 8.59 22.26 45.90
#